data_AF-A0A7G2MFL3-F1
#
_entry.id   AF-A0A7G2MFL3-F1
#
_cell.length_a   1.000
_cell.length_b   1.000
_cell.length_c   1.000
_cell.angle_alpha   90.00
_cell.angle_beta   90.00
_cell.angle_gamma   90.00
#
_symmetry.space_group_name_H-M   'P 1'
#
loop_
_entity.id
_entity.type
_entity.pdbx_description
1 polymer ?
#
loop_
_entity_poly.entity_id
_entity_poly.type
_entity_poly.pdbx_seq_one_letter_code
_entity_poly.pdbx_strand_id
1 'polypeptide(L)'
;MNNIKITYHHWFREKSIETTFPSCWSEMTPRQFLALTSRPDDHELLAVMLDIPKRIVKRLSLLQIHELANLFDFIKRDQKVSSFSLTTLRIPSAGILHSPNPKLQEMPFMQFVYVDTFYMSYAVDPRFETLCKLVSYLYSPKTGFNKITADANIDKIRKLDKKTLEAISLNYGLIRKWITERYPLVFPKHSNTRKSHDSSWLDVFDNIVGDDLKDRDKYAEVPVNAVFRFITKKIKEGRK
;
A
#
# COMPACT_ATOMS: atom_id res chain seq x y z
N MET A 1 -12.40 -5.71 -14.33
CA MET A 1 -13.08 -6.75 -13.53
C MET A 1 -13.49 -7.87 -14.46
N ASN A 2 -13.29 -9.12 -14.05
CA ASN A 2 -13.72 -10.29 -14.81
C ASN A 2 -15.16 -10.65 -14.42
N ASN A 3 -16.06 -10.74 -15.39
CA ASN A 3 -17.41 -11.25 -15.17
C ASN A 3 -17.36 -12.78 -15.21
N ILE A 4 -17.94 -13.42 -14.20
CA ILE A 4 -17.88 -14.87 -14.02
C ILE A 4 -19.28 -15.40 -13.82
N LYS A 5 -19.66 -16.37 -14.64
CA LYS A 5 -20.84 -17.18 -14.41
C LYS A 5 -20.42 -18.50 -13.80
N ILE A 6 -20.83 -18.75 -12.57
CA ILE A 6 -20.55 -19.99 -11.85
C ILE A 6 -21.80 -20.86 -11.90
N THR A 7 -21.66 -22.03 -12.50
CA THR A 7 -22.71 -23.04 -12.54
C THR A 7 -22.41 -24.13 -11.52
N TYR A 8 -23.40 -24.45 -10.67
CA TYR A 8 -23.25 -25.40 -9.59
C TYR A 8 -24.53 -26.20 -9.37
N HIS A 9 -24.37 -27.43 -8.87
CA HIS A 9 -25.51 -28.29 -8.60
C HIS A 9 -26.08 -28.03 -7.20
N HIS A 10 -27.40 -27.85 -7.12
CA HIS A 10 -28.13 -27.82 -5.87
C HIS A 10 -29.20 -28.90 -5.91
N TRP A 11 -28.90 -30.05 -5.31
CA TRP A 11 -29.68 -31.27 -5.47
C TRP A 11 -29.73 -31.66 -6.96
N PHE A 12 -30.91 -31.96 -7.49
CA PHE A 12 -31.13 -32.34 -8.88
C PHE A 12 -31.33 -31.14 -9.83
N ARG A 13 -31.08 -29.91 -9.37
CA ARG A 13 -31.21 -28.71 -10.21
C ARG A 13 -29.89 -28.00 -10.36
N GLU A 14 -29.55 -27.71 -11.60
CA GLU A 14 -28.47 -26.80 -11.93
C GLU A 14 -28.89 -25.37 -11.57
N LYS A 15 -27.99 -24.65 -10.90
CA LYS A 15 -28.14 -23.23 -10.59
C LYS A 15 -26.93 -22.50 -11.13
N SER A 16 -27.13 -21.25 -11.52
CA SER A 16 -26.05 -20.35 -11.88
C SER A 16 -26.08 -19.10 -11.01
N ILE A 17 -24.90 -18.57 -10.71
CA ILE A 17 -24.71 -17.25 -10.13
C ILE A 17 -23.77 -16.45 -11.03
N GLU A 18 -24.13 -15.21 -11.30
CA GLU A 18 -23.27 -14.25 -11.98
C GLU A 18 -22.59 -13.40 -10.91
N THR A 19 -21.27 -13.28 -11.02
CA THR A 19 -20.47 -12.48 -10.10
C THR A 19 -19.28 -11.88 -10.84
N THR A 20 -18.43 -11.17 -10.10
CA THR A 20 -17.22 -10.56 -10.61
C THR A 20 -16.00 -10.99 -9.80
N PHE A 21 -14.83 -10.89 -10.42
CA PHE A 21 -13.55 -11.10 -9.76
C PHE A 21 -12.59 -9.96 -10.13
N PRO A 22 -11.85 -9.39 -9.15
CA PRO A 22 -10.87 -8.34 -9.41
C PRO A 22 -9.81 -8.78 -10.42
N SER A 23 -9.60 -7.99 -11.46
CA SER A 23 -8.55 -8.22 -12.47
C SER A 23 -7.26 -7.43 -12.19
N CYS A 24 -7.30 -6.56 -11.19
CA CYS A 24 -6.18 -5.75 -10.72
C CYS A 24 -6.38 -5.35 -9.26
N TRP A 25 -5.32 -4.88 -8.61
CA TRP A 25 -5.37 -4.49 -7.19
C TRP A 25 -6.32 -3.32 -6.92
N SER A 26 -6.43 -2.37 -7.85
CA SER A 26 -7.29 -1.19 -7.70
C SER A 26 -8.79 -1.49 -7.77
N GLU A 27 -9.16 -2.66 -8.30
CA GLU A 27 -10.56 -3.14 -8.34
C GLU A 27 -10.96 -3.85 -7.05
N MET A 28 -10.00 -4.19 -6.17
CA MET A 28 -10.30 -4.91 -4.95
C MET A 28 -11.03 -4.02 -3.95
N THR A 29 -12.10 -4.55 -3.36
CA THR A 29 -12.72 -3.96 -2.18
C THR A 29 -11.79 -4.10 -0.95
N PRO A 30 -11.98 -3.29 0.10
CA PRO A 30 -11.20 -3.43 1.34
C PRO A 30 -11.29 -4.83 1.94
N ARG A 31 -12.47 -5.47 1.85
CA ARG A 31 -12.71 -6.84 2.32
C ARG A 31 -11.88 -7.86 1.55
N GLN A 32 -11.86 -7.78 0.22
CA GLN A 32 -11.06 -8.64 -0.64
C GLN A 32 -9.57 -8.47 -0.38
N PHE A 33 -9.12 -7.22 -0.22
CA PHE A 33 -7.73 -6.91 0.05
C PHE A 33 -7.26 -7.49 1.40
N LEU A 34 -8.06 -7.33 2.46
CA LEU A 34 -7.80 -7.93 3.77
C LEU A 34 -7.83 -9.47 3.75
N ALA A 35 -8.75 -10.08 2.99
CA ALA A 35 -8.77 -11.53 2.85
C ALA A 35 -7.48 -12.05 2.20
N LEU A 36 -6.99 -11.36 1.18
CA LEU A 36 -5.76 -11.77 0.50
C LEU A 36 -4.53 -11.70 1.42
N THR A 37 -4.44 -10.68 2.28
CA THR A 37 -3.31 -10.53 3.22
C THR A 37 -3.41 -11.47 4.42
N SER A 38 -4.62 -11.72 4.91
CA SER A 38 -4.85 -12.59 6.07
C SER A 38 -4.71 -14.08 5.78
N ARG A 39 -4.64 -14.47 4.50
CA ARG A 39 -4.46 -15.85 4.00
C ARG A 39 -5.36 -16.86 4.70
N PRO A 40 -6.70 -16.73 4.61
CA PRO A 40 -7.61 -17.74 5.10
C PRO A 40 -7.53 -19.00 4.22
N ASP A 41 -8.34 -20.02 4.50
CA ASP A 41 -8.43 -21.19 3.64
C ASP A 41 -8.88 -20.83 2.22
N ASP A 42 -8.42 -21.58 1.22
CA ASP A 42 -8.63 -21.27 -0.21
C ASP A 42 -10.11 -21.07 -0.57
N HIS A 43 -11.01 -21.83 0.05
CA HIS A 43 -12.45 -21.68 -0.19
C HIS A 43 -13.00 -20.36 0.36
N GLU A 44 -12.52 -19.92 1.53
CA GLU A 44 -12.86 -18.59 2.07
C GLU A 44 -12.31 -17.48 1.20
N LEU A 45 -11.04 -17.59 0.78
CA LEU A 45 -10.41 -16.59 -0.07
C LEU A 45 -11.19 -16.44 -1.38
N LEU A 46 -11.49 -17.56 -2.06
CA LEU A 46 -12.30 -17.56 -3.27
C LEU A 46 -13.70 -16.98 -3.02
N ALA A 47 -14.35 -17.35 -1.92
CA ALA A 47 -15.67 -16.85 -1.57
C ALA A 47 -15.68 -15.32 -1.42
N VAL A 48 -14.68 -14.76 -0.74
CA VAL A 48 -14.54 -13.31 -0.58
C VAL A 48 -14.19 -12.63 -1.91
N MET A 49 -13.28 -13.21 -2.69
CA MET A 49 -12.85 -12.64 -3.98
C MET A 49 -13.99 -12.61 -5.01
N LEU A 50 -14.85 -13.63 -5.00
CA LEU A 50 -16.04 -13.73 -5.83
C LEU A 50 -17.27 -13.05 -5.23
N ASP A 51 -17.19 -12.53 -4.00
CA ASP A 51 -18.33 -12.03 -3.23
C ASP A 51 -19.55 -12.99 -3.21
N ILE A 52 -19.28 -14.29 -3.02
CA ILE A 52 -20.31 -15.34 -2.92
C ILE A 52 -20.20 -16.12 -1.61
N PRO A 53 -21.27 -16.80 -1.16
CA PRO A 53 -21.19 -17.65 0.02
C PRO A 53 -20.19 -18.80 -0.13
N LYS A 54 -19.34 -19.03 0.88
CA LYS A 54 -18.37 -20.15 0.94
C LYS A 54 -18.98 -21.52 0.62
N ARG A 55 -20.24 -21.75 1.03
CA ARG A 55 -20.98 -22.99 0.73
C ARG A 55 -21.18 -23.25 -0.77
N ILE A 56 -21.16 -22.21 -1.61
CA ILE A 56 -21.22 -22.35 -3.07
C ILE A 56 -19.84 -22.76 -3.59
N VAL A 57 -18.77 -22.10 -3.12
CA VAL A 57 -17.39 -22.46 -3.48
C VAL A 57 -17.06 -23.91 -3.14
N LYS A 58 -17.51 -24.40 -1.97
CA LYS A 58 -17.34 -25.80 -1.55
C LYS A 58 -18.05 -26.84 -2.44
N ARG A 59 -18.93 -26.40 -3.35
CA ARG A 59 -19.64 -27.27 -4.31
C ARG A 59 -18.99 -27.26 -5.70
N LEU A 60 -17.96 -26.45 -5.90
CA LEU A 60 -17.27 -26.37 -7.17
C LEU A 60 -16.39 -27.60 -7.37
N SER A 61 -16.27 -28.04 -8.61
CA SER A 61 -15.34 -29.10 -8.96
C SER A 61 -13.89 -28.62 -8.82
N LEU A 62 -12.95 -29.55 -8.70
CA LEU A 62 -11.53 -29.24 -8.66
C LEU A 62 -11.09 -28.42 -9.90
N LEU A 63 -11.64 -28.74 -11.07
CA LEU A 63 -11.39 -28.02 -12.31
C LEU A 63 -11.86 -26.56 -12.23
N GLN A 64 -13.09 -26.32 -11.75
CA GLN A 64 -13.62 -24.98 -11.56
C GLN A 64 -12.78 -24.16 -10.56
N ILE A 65 -12.35 -24.78 -9.46
CA ILE A 65 -11.47 -24.14 -8.47
C ILE A 65 -10.12 -23.77 -9.12
N HIS A 66 -9.56 -24.66 -9.94
CA HIS A 66 -8.32 -24.41 -10.65
C HIS A 66 -8.45 -23.25 -11.66
N GLU A 67 -9.53 -23.20 -12.44
CA GLU A 67 -9.80 -22.08 -13.35
C GLU A 67 -9.93 -20.74 -12.61
N LEU A 68 -10.60 -20.73 -11.46
CA LEU A 68 -10.72 -19.55 -10.62
C LEU A 68 -9.37 -19.15 -9.99
N ALA A 69 -8.52 -20.12 -9.64
CA ALA A 69 -7.19 -19.86 -9.11
C ALA A 69 -6.29 -19.11 -10.12
N ASN A 70 -6.45 -19.37 -11.42
CA ASN A 70 -5.71 -18.67 -12.47
C ASN A 70 -6.04 -17.16 -12.52
N LEU A 71 -7.19 -16.75 -11.97
CA LEU A 71 -7.55 -15.33 -11.92
C LEU A 71 -6.68 -14.53 -10.95
N PHE A 72 -6.00 -15.17 -9.99
CA PHE A 72 -5.07 -14.50 -9.07
C PHE A 72 -3.76 -14.05 -9.74
N ASP A 73 -3.54 -14.36 -11.02
CA ASP A 73 -2.34 -13.96 -11.76
C ASP A 73 -2.09 -12.45 -11.75
N PHE A 74 -3.12 -11.62 -11.59
CA PHE A 74 -2.96 -10.17 -11.50
C PHE A 74 -2.07 -9.74 -10.33
N ILE A 75 -2.02 -10.51 -9.24
CA ILE A 75 -1.20 -10.22 -8.06
C ILE A 75 0.28 -10.10 -8.44
N LYS A 76 0.73 -10.94 -9.38
CA LYS A 76 2.11 -10.94 -9.86
C LYS A 76 2.35 -9.90 -10.96
N ARG A 77 1.35 -9.69 -11.82
CA ARG A 77 1.47 -8.92 -13.07
C ARG A 77 1.19 -7.43 -12.91
N ASP A 78 0.17 -7.07 -12.14
CA ASP A 78 -0.26 -5.69 -11.99
C ASP A 78 0.37 -5.04 -10.76
N GLN A 79 1.01 -3.90 -10.98
CA GLN A 79 1.76 -3.15 -9.97
C GLN A 79 1.44 -1.66 -10.02
N LYS A 80 0.46 -1.25 -10.83
CA LYS A 80 0.08 0.15 -10.98
C LYS A 80 -0.88 0.60 -9.88
N VAL A 81 -0.59 0.23 -8.65
CA VAL A 81 -1.37 0.64 -7.48
C VAL A 81 -0.90 1.99 -7.05
N SER A 82 -1.75 2.99 -7.20
CA SER A 82 -1.47 4.35 -6.75
C SER A 82 -2.42 4.82 -5.65
N SER A 83 -3.30 3.97 -5.12
CA SER A 83 -4.29 4.35 -4.11
C SER A 83 -4.36 3.31 -3.00
N PHE A 84 -4.80 3.74 -1.83
CA PHE A 84 -5.04 2.87 -0.69
C PHE A 84 -6.42 2.22 -0.80
N SER A 85 -6.49 0.90 -0.62
CA SER A 85 -7.73 0.15 -0.50
C SER A 85 -8.43 0.45 0.83
N LEU A 86 -7.66 0.61 1.91
CA LEU A 86 -8.18 0.98 3.23
C LEU A 86 -8.12 2.50 3.38
N THR A 87 -9.15 3.23 2.93
CA THR A 87 -9.10 4.70 2.90
C THR A 87 -9.25 5.37 4.27
N THR A 88 -9.81 4.66 5.25
CA THR A 88 -10.04 5.18 6.60
C THR A 88 -9.73 4.14 7.67
N LEU A 89 -9.28 4.64 8.83
CA LEU A 89 -9.13 3.87 10.05
C LEU A 89 -9.93 4.55 11.15
N ARG A 90 -10.84 3.80 11.76
CA ARG A 90 -11.55 4.24 12.94
C ARG A 90 -10.76 3.83 14.17
N ILE A 91 -10.21 4.80 14.88
CA ILE A 91 -9.42 4.57 16.08
C ILE A 91 -10.23 5.04 17.29
N PRO A 92 -10.49 4.15 18.27
CA PRO A 92 -11.11 4.55 19.52
C PRO A 92 -10.37 5.74 20.14
N SER A 93 -11.10 6.79 20.48
CA SER A 93 -10.56 8.03 21.11
C SER A 93 -9.57 8.87 20.27
N ALA A 94 -9.27 8.49 19.02
CA ALA A 94 -8.54 9.34 18.07
C ALA A 94 -9.39 9.75 16.85
N GLY A 95 -10.62 9.23 16.75
CA GLY A 95 -11.53 9.56 15.67
C GLY A 95 -11.24 8.76 14.40
N ILE A 96 -11.49 9.38 13.25
CA ILE A 96 -11.28 8.77 11.94
C ILE A 96 -9.99 9.35 11.36
N LEU A 97 -9.04 8.47 11.06
CA LEU A 97 -7.85 8.80 10.29
C LEU A 97 -8.04 8.38 8.84
N HIS A 98 -7.36 9.10 7.95
CA HIS A 98 -7.47 8.96 6.51
C HIS A 98 -6.13 8.53 5.92
N SER A 99 -6.16 7.64 4.94
CA SER A 99 -4.98 7.36 4.13
C SER A 99 -4.59 8.60 3.31
N PRO A 100 -3.35 8.68 2.81
CA PRO A 100 -3.01 9.66 1.79
C PRO A 100 -3.93 9.58 0.57
N ASN A 101 -4.08 10.70 -0.14
CA ASN A 101 -4.81 10.75 -1.40
C ASN A 101 -4.11 9.86 -2.46
N PRO A 102 -4.85 9.43 -3.51
CA PRO A 102 -4.25 8.72 -4.64
C PRO A 102 -3.01 9.43 -5.18
N LYS A 103 -2.02 8.65 -5.59
CA LYS A 103 -0.70 9.07 -6.08
C LYS A 103 0.10 9.87 -5.04
N LEU A 104 -0.24 9.77 -3.76
CA LEU A 104 0.29 10.60 -2.68
C LEU A 104 0.10 12.10 -2.96
N GLN A 105 -1.04 12.46 -3.58
CA GLN A 105 -1.38 13.86 -3.81
C GLN A 105 -1.46 14.60 -2.47
N GLU A 106 -0.84 15.79 -2.41
CA GLU A 106 -0.81 16.66 -1.22
C GLU A 106 -0.13 16.08 0.04
N MET A 107 0.40 14.84 -0.02
CA MET A 107 1.19 14.30 1.08
C MET A 107 2.44 15.16 1.27
N PRO A 108 2.67 15.76 2.46
CA PRO A 108 3.88 16.51 2.73
C PRO A 108 5.12 15.65 2.59
N PHE A 109 6.20 16.22 2.06
CA PHE A 109 7.45 15.49 1.87
C PHE A 109 7.98 14.88 3.17
N MET A 110 7.94 15.61 4.29
CA MET A 110 8.42 15.06 5.57
C MET A 110 7.55 13.92 6.10
N GLN A 111 6.23 13.93 5.85
CA GLN A 111 5.40 12.78 6.17
C GLN A 111 5.87 11.56 5.37
N PHE A 112 6.14 11.74 4.08
CA PHE A 112 6.62 10.66 3.22
C PHE A 112 7.97 10.11 3.72
N VAL A 113 8.91 10.98 4.10
CA VAL A 113 10.21 10.57 4.64
C VAL A 113 10.06 9.67 5.87
N TYR A 114 9.23 10.06 6.84
CA TYR A 114 8.98 9.22 8.02
C TYR A 114 8.35 7.87 7.64
N VAL A 115 7.32 7.90 6.81
CA VAL A 115 6.61 6.69 6.38
C VAL A 115 7.55 5.73 5.65
N ASP A 116 8.33 6.23 4.68
CA ASP A 116 9.25 5.39 3.91
C ASP A 116 10.36 4.83 4.79
N THR A 117 10.85 5.62 5.76
CA THR A 117 11.84 5.16 6.76
C THR A 117 11.30 4.02 7.61
N PHE A 118 10.08 4.16 8.16
CA PHE A 118 9.46 3.09 8.94
C PHE A 118 9.14 1.86 8.08
N TYR A 119 8.76 2.06 6.83
CA TYR A 119 8.51 0.97 5.90
C TYR A 119 9.78 0.19 5.56
N MET A 120 10.89 0.87 5.21
CA MET A 120 12.19 0.23 4.99
C MET A 120 12.65 -0.52 6.24
N SER A 121 12.56 0.10 7.41
CA SER A 121 12.93 -0.54 8.67
C SER A 121 12.08 -1.79 8.95
N TYR A 122 10.78 -1.74 8.71
CA TYR A 122 9.88 -2.89 8.87
C TYR A 122 10.15 -3.99 7.84
N ALA A 123 10.51 -3.63 6.61
CA ALA A 123 10.84 -4.59 5.56
C ALA A 123 12.13 -5.37 5.86
N VAL A 124 13.11 -4.73 6.51
CA VAL A 124 14.37 -5.36 6.93
C VAL A 124 14.18 -6.18 8.21
N ASP A 125 13.55 -5.59 9.22
CA ASP A 125 13.32 -6.21 10.54
C ASP A 125 11.83 -6.05 10.93
N PRO A 126 10.98 -7.05 10.63
CA PRO A 126 9.54 -6.99 10.83
C PRO A 126 9.09 -6.94 12.31
N ARG A 127 9.25 -5.79 12.96
CA ARG A 127 8.81 -5.53 14.34
C ARG A 127 7.42 -4.90 14.37
N PHE A 128 6.58 -5.37 15.29
CA PHE A 128 5.20 -4.87 15.41
C PHE A 128 5.14 -3.39 15.82
N GLU A 129 6.10 -2.93 16.63
CA GLU A 129 6.24 -1.54 17.02
C GLU A 129 6.54 -0.64 15.81
N THR A 130 7.41 -1.10 14.91
CA THR A 130 7.74 -0.39 13.67
C THR A 130 6.52 -0.34 12.74
N LEU A 131 5.75 -1.43 12.66
CA LEU A 131 4.50 -1.47 11.92
C LEU A 131 3.47 -0.45 12.46
N CYS A 132 3.33 -0.34 13.78
CA CYS A 132 2.46 0.65 14.40
C CYS A 132 2.91 2.09 14.06
N LYS A 133 4.21 2.36 14.12
CA LYS A 133 4.79 3.67 13.72
C LYS A 133 4.51 3.98 12.25
N LEU A 134 4.76 3.03 11.36
CA LEU A 134 4.47 3.15 9.93
C LEU A 134 3.01 3.58 9.71
N VAL A 135 2.05 2.85 10.28
CA VAL A 135 0.63 3.15 10.09
C VAL A 135 0.25 4.49 10.71
N SER A 136 0.81 4.83 11.88
CA SER A 136 0.55 6.11 12.56
C SER A 136 1.00 7.34 11.78
N TYR A 137 2.15 7.23 11.12
CA TYR A 137 2.68 8.31 10.30
C TYR A 137 2.06 8.36 8.92
N LEU A 138 1.50 7.24 8.45
CA LEU A 138 0.84 7.15 7.15
C LEU A 138 -0.58 7.70 7.17
N TYR A 139 -1.38 7.38 8.20
CA TYR A 139 -2.77 7.80 8.31
C TYR A 139 -2.89 9.06 9.16
N SER A 140 -3.52 10.10 8.62
CA SER A 140 -3.64 11.41 9.27
C SER A 140 -5.09 11.86 9.42
N PRO A 141 -5.40 12.77 10.36
CA PRO A 141 -6.65 13.49 10.35
C PRO A 141 -6.86 14.25 9.02
N LYS A 142 -8.11 14.62 8.71
CA LYS A 142 -8.41 15.46 7.52
C LYS A 142 -7.73 16.83 7.55
N THR A 143 -7.40 17.33 8.75
CA THR A 143 -6.68 18.58 8.94
C THR A 143 -5.22 18.51 8.50
N GLY A 144 -4.72 17.33 8.13
CA GLY A 144 -3.36 17.11 7.66
C GLY A 144 -2.49 16.35 8.66
N PHE A 145 -1.25 16.10 8.24
CA PHE A 145 -0.26 15.42 9.05
C PHE A 145 0.32 16.33 10.13
N ASN A 146 0.42 15.80 11.35
CA ASN A 146 1.12 16.44 12.45
C ASN A 146 1.90 15.36 13.22
N LYS A 147 3.21 15.57 13.41
CA LYS A 147 4.09 14.59 14.06
C LYS A 147 3.66 14.28 15.50
N ILE A 148 3.29 15.28 16.29
CA ILE A 148 2.88 15.11 17.69
C ILE A 148 1.62 14.24 17.76
N THR A 149 0.64 14.51 16.90
CA THR A 149 -0.58 13.69 16.81
C THR A 149 -0.28 12.27 16.33
N ALA A 150 0.61 12.10 15.35
CA ALA A 150 1.04 10.79 14.88
C ALA A 150 1.75 9.99 15.99
N ASP A 151 2.65 10.60 16.75
CA ASP A 151 3.32 9.95 17.88
C ASP A 151 2.30 9.53 18.96
N ALA A 152 1.37 10.41 19.32
CA ALA A 152 0.32 10.14 20.31
C ALA A 152 -0.68 9.04 19.88
N ASN A 153 -0.76 8.74 18.58
CA ASN A 153 -1.65 7.71 18.04
C ASN A 153 -1.02 6.31 17.99
N ILE A 154 0.30 6.17 18.18
CA ILE A 154 1.00 4.87 18.08
C ILE A 154 0.38 3.83 19.03
N ASP A 155 0.19 4.17 20.31
CA ASP A 155 -0.36 3.24 21.30
C ASP A 155 -1.84 2.90 21.03
N LYS A 156 -2.56 3.79 20.36
CA LYS A 156 -3.96 3.55 19.96
C LYS A 156 -4.01 2.62 18.75
N ILE A 157 -3.11 2.79 17.79
CA ILE A 157 -2.95 1.91 16.62
C ILE A 157 -2.52 0.51 17.02
N ARG A 158 -1.70 0.38 18.07
CA ARG A 158 -1.30 -0.94 18.61
C ARG A 158 -2.49 -1.83 19.01
N LYS A 159 -3.66 -1.22 19.31
CA LYS A 159 -4.89 -1.94 19.65
C LYS A 159 -5.68 -2.43 18.44
N LEU A 160 -5.32 -2.01 17.22
CA LEU A 160 -5.93 -2.49 16.00
C LEU A 160 -5.42 -3.91 15.69
N ASP A 161 -6.22 -4.66 14.93
CA ASP A 161 -5.84 -5.99 14.47
C ASP A 161 -4.56 -5.94 13.63
N LYS A 162 -3.60 -6.82 13.96
CA LYS A 162 -2.29 -6.87 13.31
C LYS A 162 -2.41 -7.11 11.81
N LYS A 163 -3.35 -7.95 11.36
CA LYS A 163 -3.53 -8.27 9.93
C LYS A 163 -3.97 -7.05 9.13
N THR A 164 -4.78 -6.17 9.75
CA THR A 164 -5.14 -4.87 9.17
C THR A 164 -3.92 -3.99 8.96
N LEU A 165 -3.02 -3.92 9.96
CA LEU A 165 -1.78 -3.14 9.84
C LEU A 165 -0.83 -3.72 8.79
N GLU A 166 -0.69 -5.04 8.74
CA GLU A 166 0.11 -5.74 7.72
C GLU A 166 -0.44 -5.51 6.31
N ALA A 167 -1.77 -5.49 6.15
CA ALA A 167 -2.41 -5.15 4.88
C ALA A 167 -2.07 -3.72 4.44
N ILE A 168 -2.11 -2.75 5.36
CA ILE A 168 -1.72 -1.37 5.07
C ILE A 168 -0.27 -1.29 4.61
N SER A 169 0.64 -2.00 5.28
CA SER A 169 2.05 -2.09 4.90
C SER A 169 2.24 -2.67 3.50
N LEU A 170 1.50 -3.75 3.16
CA LEU A 170 1.50 -4.31 1.81
C LEU A 170 1.03 -3.28 0.78
N ASN A 171 -0.08 -2.58 1.06
CA ASN A 171 -0.63 -1.59 0.14
C ASN A 171 0.34 -0.43 -0.08
N TYR A 172 0.99 0.05 0.99
CA TYR A 172 2.05 1.05 0.87
C TYR A 172 3.22 0.54 0.02
N GLY A 173 3.63 -0.71 0.19
CA GLY A 173 4.66 -1.33 -0.65
C GLY A 173 4.32 -1.31 -2.14
N LEU A 174 3.05 -1.58 -2.50
CA LEU A 174 2.58 -1.48 -3.89
C LEU A 174 2.66 -0.03 -4.42
N ILE A 175 2.25 0.95 -3.60
CA ILE A 175 2.34 2.37 -3.95
C ILE A 175 3.80 2.85 -4.05
N ARG A 176 4.66 2.36 -3.16
CA ARG A 176 6.10 2.66 -3.18
C ARG A 176 6.75 2.11 -4.45
N LYS A 177 6.34 0.92 -4.89
CA LYS A 177 6.80 0.38 -6.17
C LYS A 177 6.41 1.31 -7.33
N TRP A 178 5.15 1.74 -7.35
CA TRP A 178 4.66 2.71 -8.33
C TRP A 178 5.46 4.03 -8.32
N ILE A 179 5.76 4.60 -7.14
CA ILE A 179 6.49 5.87 -7.06
C ILE A 179 7.97 5.74 -7.47
N THR A 180 8.59 4.60 -7.14
CA THR A 180 9.96 4.25 -7.55
C THR A 180 10.06 4.19 -9.08
N GLU A 181 9.09 3.55 -9.74
CA GLU A 181 9.03 3.48 -11.20
C GLU A 181 8.73 4.85 -11.83
N ARG A 182 7.95 5.68 -11.16
CA ARG A 182 7.58 7.01 -11.66
C ARG A 182 8.73 8.02 -11.60
N TYR A 183 9.61 7.89 -10.60
CA TYR A 183 10.74 8.80 -10.35
C TYR A 183 12.08 8.04 -10.25
N PRO A 184 12.53 7.37 -11.32
CA PRO A 184 13.70 6.48 -11.27
C PRO A 184 15.03 7.20 -11.01
N LEU A 185 15.10 8.51 -11.19
CA LEU A 185 16.29 9.31 -10.83
C LEU A 185 16.35 9.62 -9.32
N VAL A 186 15.19 9.70 -8.67
CA VAL A 186 15.08 9.85 -7.20
C VAL A 186 15.32 8.50 -6.54
N PHE A 187 14.81 7.43 -7.15
CA PHE A 187 14.92 6.06 -6.67
C PHE A 187 15.72 5.19 -7.66
N PRO A 188 17.05 5.37 -7.73
CA PRO A 188 17.89 4.60 -8.65
C PRO A 188 17.81 3.11 -8.31
N LYS A 189 17.55 2.28 -9.33
CA LYS A 189 17.70 0.82 -9.23
C LYS A 189 19.19 0.54 -9.04
N HIS A 190 19.58 -0.05 -7.90
CA HIS A 190 20.96 -0.25 -7.46
C HIS A 190 21.99 -0.38 -8.60
N SER A 191 22.97 0.53 -8.65
CA SER A 191 24.21 0.29 -9.39
C SER A 191 25.04 -0.72 -8.62
N ASN A 192 25.52 -1.78 -9.26
CA ASN A 192 26.36 -2.85 -8.69
C ASN A 192 27.72 -2.41 -8.10
N THR A 193 27.92 -1.12 -7.84
CA THR A 193 29.14 -0.53 -7.31
C THR A 193 28.81 0.49 -6.24
N ARG A 194 28.37 0.01 -5.08
CA ARG A 194 28.59 0.59 -3.74
C ARG A 194 27.82 -0.28 -2.76
N LYS A 195 28.51 -0.73 -1.71
CA LYS A 195 27.88 -1.36 -0.55
C LYS A 195 26.67 -0.50 -0.16
N SER A 196 25.51 -1.14 -0.03
CA SER A 196 24.25 -0.57 0.41
C SER A 196 24.43 0.22 1.70
N HIS A 197 24.83 1.48 1.59
CA HIS A 197 24.51 2.44 2.61
C HIS A 197 23.01 2.63 2.46
N ASP A 198 22.26 2.41 3.54
CA ASP A 198 20.94 3.02 3.72
C ASP A 198 21.10 4.50 3.38
N SER A 199 20.83 4.87 2.14
CA SER A 199 20.87 6.26 1.72
C SER A 199 19.66 6.89 2.40
N SER A 200 19.90 7.48 3.55
CA SER A 200 18.87 8.14 4.33
C SER A 200 18.17 9.15 3.42
N TRP A 201 16.88 9.38 3.61
CA TRP A 201 16.22 10.49 2.94
C TRP A 201 16.92 11.83 3.19
N LEU A 202 17.67 11.93 4.29
CA LEU A 202 18.60 13.02 4.57
C LEU A 202 19.75 13.08 3.57
N ASP A 203 20.40 11.95 3.25
CA ASP A 203 21.47 11.91 2.25
C ASP A 203 20.92 12.23 0.86
N VAL A 204 19.73 11.71 0.52
CA VAL A 204 19.05 12.08 -0.74
C VAL A 204 18.84 13.58 -0.77
N PHE A 205 18.35 14.17 0.34
CA PHE A 205 18.08 15.59 0.43
C PHE A 205 19.35 16.46 0.39
N ASP A 206 20.38 16.11 1.16
CA ASP A 206 21.64 16.86 1.29
C ASP A 206 22.44 16.83 -0.01
N ASN A 207 22.46 15.69 -0.71
CA ASN A 207 23.09 15.59 -2.04
C ASN A 207 22.40 16.46 -3.12
N ILE A 208 21.18 16.94 -2.87
CA ILE A 208 20.38 17.67 -3.86
C ILE A 208 20.31 19.16 -3.56
N VAL A 209 20.16 19.52 -2.29
CA VAL A 209 20.07 20.92 -1.86
C VAL A 209 21.46 21.56 -1.73
N GLY A 210 22.53 20.75 -1.63
CA GLY A 210 23.87 21.24 -1.34
C GLY A 210 23.97 21.80 0.09
N ASP A 211 24.97 22.64 0.36
CA ASP A 211 25.19 23.27 1.67
C ASP A 211 24.10 24.30 2.07
N ASP A 212 23.10 24.57 1.21
CA ASP A 212 21.96 25.45 1.51
C ASP A 212 20.91 24.75 2.40
N LEU A 213 21.35 24.28 3.56
CA LEU A 213 20.57 23.68 4.64
C LEU A 213 19.47 24.59 5.22
N LYS A 214 19.41 25.86 4.79
CA LYS A 214 18.53 26.90 5.35
C LYS A 214 17.05 26.70 5.06
N ASP A 215 16.68 25.88 4.07
CA ASP A 215 15.29 25.71 3.64
C ASP A 215 14.67 24.34 4.04
N ARG A 216 15.29 23.55 4.93
CA ARG A 216 14.77 22.21 5.34
C ARG A 216 13.30 22.25 5.79
N ASP A 217 12.94 23.23 6.62
CA ASP A 217 11.57 23.39 7.12
C ASP A 217 10.59 23.78 6.01
N LYS A 218 11.06 24.55 5.03
CA LYS A 218 10.26 24.99 3.87
C LYS A 218 9.88 23.83 2.96
N TYR A 219 10.74 22.82 2.80
CA TYR A 219 10.42 21.64 1.98
C TYR A 219 9.59 20.61 2.72
N ALA A 220 9.53 20.65 4.06
CA ALA A 220 8.82 19.67 4.86
C ALA A 220 7.33 19.57 4.52
N GLU A 221 6.71 20.72 4.27
CA GLU A 221 5.29 20.88 4.00
C GLU A 221 4.95 20.79 2.51
N VAL A 222 5.95 20.87 1.63
CA VAL A 222 5.74 20.82 0.18
C VAL A 222 5.23 19.43 -0.21
N PRO A 223 4.23 19.33 -1.12
CA PRO A 223 3.77 18.05 -1.62
C PRO A 223 4.92 17.20 -2.19
N VAL A 224 5.01 15.94 -1.76
CA VAL A 224 6.08 14.98 -2.11
C VAL A 224 6.33 14.89 -3.62
N ASN A 225 5.27 14.93 -4.42
CA ASN A 225 5.36 14.88 -5.88
C ASN A 225 6.03 16.11 -6.49
N ALA A 226 5.86 17.29 -5.90
CA ALA A 226 6.52 18.51 -6.36
C ALA A 226 8.02 18.44 -6.05
N VAL A 227 8.38 17.97 -4.85
CA VAL A 227 9.77 17.72 -4.45
C VAL A 227 10.41 16.72 -5.41
N PHE A 228 9.81 15.56 -5.67
CA PHE A 228 10.38 14.56 -6.58
C PHE A 228 10.57 15.06 -8.02
N ARG A 229 9.65 15.89 -8.54
CA ARG A 229 9.83 16.53 -9.85
C ARG A 229 10.99 17.52 -9.85
N PHE A 230 11.11 18.34 -8.79
CA PHE A 230 12.22 19.27 -8.62
C PHE A 230 13.56 18.53 -8.59
N ILE A 231 13.67 17.47 -7.78
CA ILE A 231 14.85 16.59 -7.72
C ILE A 231 15.19 16.05 -9.11
N THR A 232 14.19 15.48 -9.80
CA THR A 232 14.35 14.91 -11.14
C THR A 232 14.90 15.95 -12.12
N LYS A 233 14.44 17.19 -12.04
CA LYS A 233 14.92 18.31 -12.88
C LYS A 233 16.38 18.66 -12.55
N LYS A 234 16.71 18.83 -11.26
CA LYS A 234 18.08 19.16 -10.83
C LYS A 234 19.12 18.11 -11.23
N ILE A 235 18.80 16.82 -11.06
CA ILE A 235 19.68 15.73 -11.49
C ILE A 235 19.91 15.75 -13.02
N LYS A 236 18.90 16.12 -13.81
CA LYS A 236 19.04 16.24 -15.27
C LYS A 236 19.87 17.46 -15.68
N GLU A 237 19.76 18.56 -14.94
CA GLU A 237 20.54 19.78 -15.18
C GLU A 237 22.02 19.58 -14.85
N GLY A 238 22.35 18.98 -13.71
CA GLY A 238 23.76 18.73 -13.32
C GLY A 238 24.48 17.63 -14.11
N ARG A 239 23.78 16.92 -15.00
CA ARG A 239 24.37 15.95 -15.95
C ARG A 239 24.68 16.56 -17.32
N LYS A 240 24.29 17.82 -17.56
CA LYS A 240 24.67 18.60 -18.74
C LYS A 240 25.96 19.35 -18.45
#